data_AF-A0A2V8MKE2-F1
#
_entry.id   AF-A0A2V8MKE2-F1
#
_cell.length_a   1.000
_cell.length_b   1.000
_cell.length_c   1.000
_cell.angle_alpha   90.00
_cell.angle_beta   90.00
_cell.angle_gamma   90.00
#
_symmetry.space_group_name_H-M   'P 1'
#
loop_
_entity.id
_entity.type
_entity.pdbx_description
1 polymer ?
#
loop_
_entity_poly.entity_id
_entity_poly.type
_entity_poly.pdbx_seq_one_letter_code
_entity_poly.pdbx_strand_id
1 'polypeptide(L)' 'ELNDLSHDDLKSFSSLIDEDVFDSLSLERTLATKSQIGGTAPERVAEELAMAKAQLQNRER' A
#
# COMPACT_ATOMS: atom_id res chain seq x y z
N GLU A 1 -5.84 5.87 16.82
CA GLU A 1 -5.10 5.55 15.58
C GLU A 1 -3.96 6.56 15.39
N LEU A 2 -2.94 6.26 14.58
CA LEU A 2 -1.82 7.20 14.33
C LEU A 2 -2.30 8.55 13.73
N ASN A 3 -3.38 8.52 12.96
CA ASN A 3 -3.99 9.70 12.35
C ASN A 3 -4.74 10.61 13.36
N ASP A 4 -4.93 10.19 14.60
CA ASP A 4 -5.59 11.00 15.63
C ASP A 4 -4.61 11.91 16.40
N LEU A 5 -3.30 11.70 16.22
CA LEU A 5 -2.26 12.51 16.86
C LEU A 5 -2.06 13.82 16.09
N SER A 6 -1.84 14.92 16.83
CA SER A 6 -1.50 16.18 16.20
C SER A 6 -0.08 16.15 15.62
N HIS A 7 0.19 17.05 14.69
CA HIS A 7 1.55 17.22 14.14
C HIS A 7 2.58 17.56 15.23
N ASP A 8 2.19 18.35 16.23
CA ASP A 8 3.06 18.70 17.36
C ASP A 8 3.36 17.47 18.24
N ASP A 9 2.37 16.60 18.47
CA ASP A 9 2.57 15.34 19.18
C ASP A 9 3.56 14.45 18.43
N LEU A 10 3.42 14.36 17.10
CA LEU A 10 4.35 13.59 16.26
C LEU A 10 5.76 14.19 16.25
N LYS A 11 5.90 15.53 16.16
CA LYS A 11 7.18 16.23 16.24
C LYS A 11 7.86 16.09 17.61
N SER A 12 7.10 15.84 18.67
CA SER A 12 7.67 15.55 20.00
C SER A 12 8.52 14.27 20.02
N PHE A 13 8.25 13.31 19.13
CA PHE A 13 9.03 12.08 18.99
C PHE A 13 10.26 12.25 18.09
N SER A 14 10.15 13.07 17.04
CA SER A 14 11.25 13.35 16.12
C SER A 14 11.00 14.62 15.33
N SER A 15 12.00 15.50 15.26
CA SER A 15 11.95 16.71 14.44
C SER A 15 11.94 16.45 12.93
N LEU A 16 12.16 15.20 12.50
CA LEU A 16 12.12 14.80 11.09
C LEU A 16 10.71 14.48 10.60
N ILE A 17 9.73 14.33 11.49
CA ILE A 17 8.34 14.08 11.11
C ILE A 17 7.71 15.42 10.73
N ASP A 18 7.19 15.52 9.51
CA ASP A 18 6.50 16.71 9.02
C ASP A 18 5.07 16.38 8.57
N GLU A 19 4.34 17.38 8.05
CA GLU A 19 2.93 17.22 7.65
C GLU A 19 2.70 16.15 6.56
N ASP A 20 3.73 15.75 5.81
CA ASP A 20 3.67 14.69 4.78
C ASP A 20 3.45 13.28 5.35
N VAL A 21 3.62 13.10 6.66
CA VAL A 21 3.36 11.83 7.35
C VAL A 21 1.89 11.39 7.22
N PHE A 22 0.95 12.33 7.26
CA PHE A 22 -0.48 12.03 7.23
C PHE A 22 -0.93 11.46 5.88
N ASP A 23 -0.30 11.88 4.78
CA ASP A 23 -0.53 11.27 3.46
C ASP A 23 -0.05 9.81 3.47
N SER A 24 1.14 9.56 4.03
CA SER A 24 1.75 8.23 4.11
C SER A 24 0.96 7.23 4.96
N LEU A 25 0.21 7.71 5.95
CA LEU A 25 -0.60 6.89 6.86
C LEU A 25 -1.96 6.47 6.29
N SER A 26 -2.33 6.90 5.08
CA SER A 26 -3.55 6.41 4.42
C SER A 26 -3.45 4.92 4.07
N LEU A 27 -4.60 4.25 4.05
CA LEU A 27 -4.67 2.83 3.70
C LEU A 27 -4.21 2.60 2.25
N GLU A 28 -4.63 3.48 1.35
CA GLU A 28 -4.31 3.45 -0.07
C GLU A 28 -2.80 3.57 -0.29
N ARG A 29 -2.14 4.52 0.38
CA ARG A 29 -0.68 4.70 0.31
C ARG A 29 0.04 3.50 0.91
N THR A 30 -0.42 3.02 2.06
CA THR A 30 0.12 1.83 2.72
C THR A 30 0.08 0.61 1.80
N LEU A 31 -1.06 0.36 1.14
CA LEU A 31 -1.21 -0.75 0.20
C LEU A 31 -0.37 -0.57 -1.06
N ALA A 32 -0.30 0.63 -1.62
CA ALA A 32 0.51 0.93 -2.80
C ALA A 32 2.01 0.65 -2.57
N THR A 33 2.52 0.80 -1.34
CA THR A 33 3.92 0.48 -1.01
C THR A 33 4.26 -1.01 -1.13
N LYS A 34 3.26 -1.90 -1.10
CA LYS A 34 3.44 -3.35 -1.22
C LYS A 34 3.52 -3.79 -2.69
N SER A 35 4.27 -3.06 -3.50
CA SER A 35 4.41 -3.26 -4.96
C SER A 35 5.57 -4.18 -5.37
N GLN A 36 6.18 -4.89 -4.42
CA GLN A 36 7.13 -5.96 -4.72
C GLN A 36 6.45 -7.14 -5.43
N ILE A 37 7.24 -8.02 -6.03
CA ILE A 37 6.73 -9.26 -6.66
C ILE A 37 5.97 -10.08 -5.62
N GLY A 38 4.74 -10.50 -5.95
CA GLY A 38 3.83 -11.19 -5.03
C GLY A 38 3.23 -10.29 -3.94
N GLY A 39 3.40 -8.97 -4.04
CA GLY A 39 2.87 -8.00 -3.09
C GLY A 39 1.38 -7.71 -3.28
N THR A 40 0.81 -6.96 -2.34
CA THR A 40 -0.64 -6.65 -2.27
C THR A 40 -1.01 -5.28 -2.84
N ALA A 41 -0.09 -4.58 -3.50
CA ALA A 41 -0.43 -3.35 -4.20
C ALA A 41 -1.51 -3.62 -5.26
N PRO A 42 -2.45 -2.70 -5.49
CA PRO A 42 -3.54 -2.90 -6.45
C PRO A 42 -3.07 -3.32 -7.85
N GLU A 43 -1.96 -2.74 -8.33
CA GLU A 43 -1.31 -3.11 -9.59
C GLU A 43 -0.84 -4.57 -9.61
N ARG A 44 -0.23 -5.06 -8.52
CA ARG A 44 0.23 -6.45 -8.40
C ARG A 44 -0.93 -7.43 -8.36
N VAL A 45 -1.97 -7.10 -7.61
CA VAL A 45 -3.18 -7.92 -7.57
C VAL A 45 -3.83 -7.99 -8.96
N ALA A 46 -3.87 -6.88 -9.71
CA ALA A 46 -4.41 -6.86 -11.06
C ALA A 46 -3.59 -7.71 -12.04
N GLU A 47 -2.26 -7.64 -11.97
CA GLU A 47 -1.35 -8.48 -12.75
C GLU A 47 -1.54 -9.97 -12.46
N GLU A 48 -1.53 -10.36 -11.19
CA GLU A 48 -1.70 -11.76 -10.75
C GLU A 48 -3.08 -12.31 -11.14
N LEU A 49 -4.13 -11.49 -11.04
CA LEU A 49 -5.48 -11.85 -11.51
C LEU A 49 -5.51 -12.11 -13.02
N ALA A 50 -4.81 -11.30 -13.81
CA ALA A 50 -4.73 -11.51 -15.25
C ALA A 50 -3.98 -12.81 -15.58
N MET A 51 -2.88 -13.09 -14.89
CA MET A 51 -2.11 -14.33 -15.05
C MET A 51 -2.94 -15.56 -14.67
N ALA A 52 -3.63 -15.52 -13.53
CA ALA A 52 -4.48 -16.62 -13.07
C ALA A 52 -5.61 -16.92 -14.07
N LYS A 53 -6.25 -15.88 -14.63
CA LYS A 53 -7.27 -16.05 -15.68
C LYS A 53 -6.71 -16.74 -16.92
N ALA A 54 -5.52 -16.34 -17.39
CA ALA A 54 -4.89 -16.97 -18.54
C ALA A 54 -4.53 -18.44 -18.28
N GLN A 55 -4.06 -18.76 -17.07
CA GLN A 55 -3.77 -20.14 -16.67
C GLN A 55 -5.02 -21.02 -16.67
N LEU A 56 -6.15 -20.53 -16.15
CA LEU A 56 -7.41 -21.26 -16.17
C LEU A 56 -7.89 -21.53 -17.61
N GLN A 57 -7.85 -20.53 -18.48
CA GLN A 57 -8.21 -20.69 -19.89
C GLN A 57 -7.35 -21.72 -20.62
N ASN A 58 -6.06 -21.80 -20.31
CA ASN A 58 -5.15 -22.78 -20.90
C ASN A 58 -5.38 -24.20 -20.37
N ARG A 59 -5.89 -24.36 -19.15
CA ARG A 59 -6.22 -25.67 -18.56
C ARG A 59 -7.53 -26.26 -19.08
N GLU A 60 -8.43 -25.41 -19.57
CA GLU A 60 -9.72 -25.80 -20.15
C GLU A 60 -9.63 -26.16 -21.65
N ARG A 61 -8.47 -25.96 -22.28
CA ARG A 61 -8.17 -26.39 -23.66
C ARG A 61 -7.56 -27.78 -23.70
#